data_AF-A0A356APZ0-F1
#
_entry.id   AF-A0A356APZ0-F1
#
_cell.length_a   1.000
_cell.length_b   1.000
_cell.length_c   1.000
_cell.angle_alpha   90.00
_cell.angle_beta   90.00
_cell.angle_gamma   90.00
#
_symmetry.space_group_name_H-M   'P 1'
#
loop_
_entity.id
_entity.type
_entity.pdbx_description
1 polymer ?
#
loop_
_entity_poly.entity_id
_entity_poly.type
_entity_poly.pdbx_seq_one_letter_code
_entity_poly.pdbx_strand_id
1 'polypeptide(L)'
;NAIYGMTSGQMAPTSLVGQVTTTSPYGRKPELQGYPIKVSEMLSTLTGAAFVERVSMHDIKNIRNAKKAIKKAFQVQQKGYGFSIVEVLSTCPTN
;
A
#
# COMPACT_ATOMS: atom_id res chain seq x y z
N ASN A 1 -0.92 -5.78 -2.78
CA ASN A 1 -1.67 -6.56 -3.79
C ASN A 1 -3.12 -6.10 -3.97
N ALA A 2 -3.62 -5.15 -3.18
CA ALA A 2 -4.96 -4.58 -3.39
C ALA A 2 -6.12 -5.60 -3.31
N ILE A 3 -5.90 -6.74 -2.66
CA ILE A 3 -6.90 -7.80 -2.38
C ILE A 3 -6.56 -8.50 -1.07
N TYR A 4 -7.51 -9.19 -0.47
CA TYR A 4 -7.24 -10.15 0.60
C TYR A 4 -6.82 -11.51 0.03
N GLY A 5 -5.54 -11.61 -0.33
CA GLY A 5 -5.01 -12.80 -1.02
C GLY A 5 -5.14 -14.11 -0.21
N MET A 6 -4.99 -14.05 1.12
CA MET A 6 -5.04 -15.24 1.99
C MET A 6 -6.45 -15.82 2.18
N THR A 7 -7.48 -15.05 1.88
CA THR A 7 -8.90 -15.45 2.02
C THR A 7 -9.56 -15.68 0.66
N SER A 8 -8.77 -15.91 -0.40
CA SER A 8 -9.24 -16.12 -1.77
C SER A 8 -9.69 -14.84 -2.50
N GLY A 9 -9.01 -13.72 -2.28
CA GLY A 9 -9.04 -12.58 -3.18
C GLY A 9 -10.26 -11.68 -3.06
N GLN A 10 -10.80 -11.48 -1.85
CA GLN A 10 -11.85 -10.48 -1.61
C GLN A 10 -11.32 -9.05 -1.80
N MET A 11 -12.26 -8.11 -1.97
CA MET A 11 -11.97 -6.68 -2.01
C MET A 11 -11.24 -6.24 -0.74
N ALA A 12 -10.12 -5.54 -0.94
CA ALA A 12 -9.40 -4.82 0.10
C ALA A 12 -9.72 -3.33 0.03
N PRO A 13 -9.47 -2.56 1.10
CA PRO A 13 -9.67 -1.10 1.09
C PRO A 13 -8.87 -0.37 0.00
N THR A 14 -7.75 -0.96 -0.44
CA THR A 14 -6.88 -0.46 -1.50
C THR A 14 -7.20 -1.03 -2.90
N SER A 15 -8.22 -1.89 -3.05
CA SER A 15 -8.67 -2.37 -4.36
C SER A 15 -9.02 -1.20 -5.27
N LEU A 16 -8.51 -1.22 -6.50
CA LEU A 16 -8.69 -0.14 -7.46
C LEU A 16 -10.13 -0.08 -7.97
N VAL A 17 -10.55 1.10 -8.44
CA VAL A 17 -11.84 1.26 -9.12
C VAL A 17 -11.89 0.34 -10.35
N GLY A 18 -12.99 -0.39 -10.51
CA GLY A 18 -13.15 -1.40 -11.57
C GLY A 18 -12.43 -2.73 -11.33
N GLN A 19 -11.59 -2.85 -10.29
CA GLN A 19 -10.91 -4.12 -10.00
C GLN A 19 -11.92 -5.19 -9.56
N VAL A 20 -11.97 -6.29 -10.32
CA VAL A 20 -12.78 -7.47 -10.00
C VAL A 20 -12.14 -8.25 -8.86
N THR A 21 -12.96 -8.66 -7.91
CA THR A 21 -12.55 -9.45 -6.75
C THR A 21 -13.65 -10.45 -6.41
N THR A 22 -13.38 -11.42 -5.54
CA THR A 22 -14.37 -12.46 -5.17
C THR A 22 -15.66 -11.89 -4.58
N THR A 23 -15.58 -10.75 -3.87
CA THR A 23 -16.73 -10.05 -3.29
C THR A 23 -17.22 -8.87 -4.13
N SER A 24 -16.55 -8.57 -5.25
CA SER A 24 -16.98 -7.58 -6.24
C SER A 24 -16.80 -8.10 -7.67
N PRO A 25 -17.66 -9.04 -8.10
CA PRO A 25 -17.53 -9.68 -9.40
C PRO A 25 -17.69 -8.70 -10.57
N TYR A 26 -18.37 -7.57 -10.35
CA TYR A 26 -18.56 -6.50 -11.33
C TYR A 26 -17.60 -5.31 -11.13
N GLY A 27 -16.53 -5.52 -10.37
CA GLY A 27 -15.55 -4.49 -10.04
C GLY A 27 -15.95 -3.60 -8.86
N ARG A 28 -14.97 -2.92 -8.25
CA ARG A 28 -15.23 -1.85 -7.28
C ARG A 28 -15.91 -0.67 -7.95
N LYS A 29 -17.03 -0.20 -7.36
CA LYS A 29 -17.79 0.98 -7.78
C LYS A 29 -17.67 2.06 -6.71
N PRO A 30 -17.10 3.24 -7.00
CA PRO A 30 -16.94 4.31 -6.01
C PRO A 30 -18.25 4.70 -5.34
N GLU A 31 -19.37 4.57 -6.04
CA GLU A 31 -20.71 4.92 -5.57
C GLU A 31 -21.21 3.96 -4.48
N LEU A 32 -20.71 2.71 -4.45
CA LEU A 32 -21.14 1.69 -3.51
C LEU A 32 -20.08 1.40 -2.43
N GLN A 33 -18.80 1.33 -2.82
CA GLN A 33 -17.69 0.97 -1.93
C GLN A 33 -16.71 2.11 -1.67
N GLY A 34 -16.99 3.33 -2.15
CA GLY A 34 -16.08 4.47 -2.04
C GLY A 34 -14.81 4.33 -2.88
N TYR A 35 -13.92 5.32 -2.79
CA TYR A 35 -12.63 5.31 -3.47
C TYR A 35 -11.55 4.51 -2.72
N PRO A 36 -10.55 3.96 -3.43
CA PRO A 36 -9.44 3.25 -2.81
C PRO A 36 -8.73 4.10 -1.76
N ILE A 37 -8.46 3.50 -0.59
CA ILE A 37 -7.76 4.21 0.48
C ILE A 37 -6.32 4.49 0.05
N LYS A 38 -5.96 5.77 0.06
CA LYS A 38 -4.61 6.27 -0.18
C LYS A 38 -3.82 6.22 1.12
N VAL A 39 -3.32 5.03 1.50
CA VAL A 39 -2.75 4.77 2.84
C VAL A 39 -1.60 5.71 3.17
N SER A 40 -0.62 5.87 2.27
CA SER A 40 0.49 6.80 2.47
C SER A 40 0.01 8.24 2.70
N GLU A 41 -0.88 8.74 1.86
CA GLU A 41 -1.41 10.10 1.93
C GLU A 41 -2.24 10.31 3.22
N MET A 42 -2.99 9.31 3.64
CA MET A 42 -3.75 9.34 4.89
C MET A 42 -2.81 9.37 6.12
N LEU A 43 -1.72 8.60 6.09
CA LEU A 43 -0.79 8.53 7.21
C LEU A 43 0.19 9.71 7.24
N SER A 44 0.46 10.36 6.10
CA SER A 44 1.34 11.53 6.05
C SER A 44 0.74 12.76 6.73
N THR A 45 -0.57 12.78 7.02
CA THR A 45 -1.22 13.87 7.76
C THR A 45 -1.15 13.68 9.27
N LEU A 46 -0.66 12.54 9.77
CA LEU A 46 -0.59 12.29 11.20
C LEU A 46 0.53 13.10 11.86
N THR A 47 0.24 13.67 13.03
CA THR A 47 1.26 14.35 13.84
C THR A 47 2.33 13.33 14.24
N GLY A 48 3.60 13.69 14.01
CA GLY A 48 4.74 12.80 14.29
C GLY A 48 5.06 11.79 13.18
N ALA A 49 4.36 11.80 12.05
CA ALA A 49 4.80 11.09 10.85
C ALA A 49 6.03 11.79 10.25
N ALA A 50 7.20 11.19 10.44
CA ALA A 50 8.48 11.73 10.03
C ALA A 50 8.94 11.23 8.65
N PHE A 51 8.45 10.07 8.23
CA PHE A 51 8.78 9.48 6.95
C PHE A 51 7.66 8.58 6.44
N VAL A 52 7.10 8.93 5.28
CA VAL A 52 6.07 8.16 4.60
C VAL A 52 6.50 8.03 3.14
N GLU A 53 6.69 6.80 2.67
CA GLU A 53 7.07 6.54 1.28
C GLU A 53 6.28 5.36 0.70
N ARG A 54 5.79 5.53 -0.54
CA ARG A 54 5.22 4.43 -1.32
C ARG A 54 6.25 3.97 -2.34
N VAL A 55 6.53 2.67 -2.37
CA VAL A 55 7.47 2.04 -3.29
C VAL A 55 6.81 0.88 -4.02
N SER A 56 7.39 0.43 -5.12
CA SER A 56 6.91 -0.71 -5.88
C SER A 56 7.96 -1.82 -5.95
N MET A 57 7.51 -3.04 -6.26
CA MET A 57 8.35 -4.22 -6.43
C MET A 57 8.26 -4.81 -7.85
N HIS A 58 7.69 -4.09 -8.82
CA HIS A 58 7.43 -4.61 -10.17
C HIS A 58 8.66 -4.76 -11.07
N ASP A 59 9.79 -4.10 -10.74
CA ASP A 59 11.04 -4.23 -11.49
C ASP A 59 12.27 -4.11 -10.56
N ILE A 60 13.45 -4.41 -11.11
CA ILE A 60 14.73 -4.39 -10.37
C ILE A 60 15.04 -3.00 -9.79
N LYS A 61 14.73 -1.92 -10.53
CA LYS A 61 14.99 -0.55 -10.10
C LYS A 61 14.17 -0.21 -8.85
N ASN A 62 12.89 -0.57 -8.88
CA ASN A 62 11.94 -0.33 -7.82
C ASN A 62 12.20 -1.23 -6.61
N ILE A 63 12.63 -2.48 -6.81
CA ILE A 63 13.12 -3.34 -5.71
C ILE A 63 14.31 -2.69 -4.98
N ARG A 64 15.27 -2.10 -5.72
CA ARG A 64 16.38 -1.36 -5.11
C ARG A 64 15.91 -0.12 -4.36
N ASN A 65 14.90 0.59 -4.87
CA ASN A 65 14.30 1.73 -4.18
C ASN A 65 13.58 1.29 -2.90
N ALA A 66 12.83 0.19 -2.92
CA ALA A 66 12.17 -0.37 -1.74
C ALA A 66 13.19 -0.71 -0.64
N LYS A 67 14.31 -1.35 -0.99
CA LYS A 67 15.40 -1.62 -0.03
C LYS A 67 15.94 -0.34 0.60
N LYS A 68 16.13 0.73 -0.18
CA LYS A 68 16.59 2.03 0.32
C LYS A 68 15.56 2.69 1.24
N ALA A 69 14.28 2.68 0.85
CA ALA A 69 13.19 3.25 1.63
C ALA A 69 13.03 2.56 2.99
N ILE A 70 13.05 1.22 3.01
CA ILE A 70 12.99 0.43 4.25
C ILE A 70 14.18 0.77 5.17
N LYS A 71 15.40 0.83 4.63
CA LYS A 71 16.59 1.24 5.41
C LYS A 71 16.42 2.64 5.99
N LYS A 72 15.91 3.59 5.21
CA LYS A 72 15.69 4.98 5.65
C LYS A 72 14.63 5.08 6.74
N ALA A 73 13.52 4.33 6.63
CA ALA A 73 12.47 4.29 7.65
C ALA A 73 13.04 3.91 9.04
N PHE A 74 13.84 2.83 9.10
CA PHE A 74 14.50 2.45 10.35
C PHE A 74 15.48 3.52 10.86
N GLN A 75 16.24 4.15 9.97
CA GLN A 75 17.16 5.24 10.36
C GLN A 75 16.43 6.46 10.93
N VAL A 76 15.24 6.78 10.41
CA VAL A 76 14.39 7.87 10.91
C VAL A 76 13.94 7.56 12.34
N GLN A 77 13.48 6.33 12.60
CA GLN A 77 13.08 5.91 13.94
C GLN A 77 14.26 5.87 14.93
N GLN A 78 15.41 5.32 14.52
CA GLN A 78 16.60 5.26 15.39
C GLN A 78 17.12 6.65 15.79
N LYS A 79 16.94 7.66 14.93
CA LYS A 79 17.30 9.04 15.21
C LYS A 79 16.25 9.79 16.05
N GLY A 80 15.15 9.13 16.43
CA GLY A 80 14.09 9.74 17.22
C GLY A 80 13.25 10.76 16.45
N TYR A 81 13.27 10.74 15.11
CA TYR A 81 12.55 11.74 14.30
C TYR A 81 11.04 11.52 14.29
N GLY A 82 10.57 10.30 14.59
CA GLY A 82 9.15 9.99 14.74
C GLY A 82 8.73 8.71 14.01
N PHE A 83 7.42 8.60 13.75
CA PHE A 83 6.80 7.47 13.06
C PHE A 83 7.27 7.41 11.60
N SER A 84 7.52 6.19 11.11
CA SER A 84 7.88 5.93 9.72
C SER A 84 7.07 4.77 9.14
N ILE A 85 6.60 4.90 7.90
CA ILE A 85 5.94 3.82 7.17
C ILE A 85 6.42 3.76 5.72
N VAL A 86 6.55 2.53 5.21
CA VAL A 86 6.82 2.27 3.79
C VAL A 86 5.69 1.40 3.23
N GLU A 87 4.87 1.98 2.35
CA GLU A 87 3.82 1.25 1.63
C GLU A 87 4.44 0.54 0.42
N VAL A 88 4.49 -0.79 0.46
CA VAL A 88 5.11 -1.60 -0.60
C VAL A 88 4.04 -2.15 -1.54
N LEU A 89 4.00 -1.63 -2.76
CA LEU A 89 3.18 -2.18 -3.84
C LEU A 89 3.79 -3.49 -4.34
N SER A 90 3.11 -4.58 -4.02
CA SER A 90 3.45 -5.94 -4.44
C SER A 90 2.30 -6.58 -5.21
N THR A 91 2.64 -7.36 -6.23
CA THR A 91 1.71 -8.23 -6.98
C THR A 91 1.35 -9.45 -6.13
N CYS A 92 0.14 -9.99 -6.32
CA CYS A 92 -0.22 -11.31 -5.82
C CYS A 92 -0.34 -12.22 -7.04
N PRO A 93 0.62 -13.11 -7.31
CA PRO A 93 0.62 -13.89 -8.55
C PRO A 93 -0.49 -14.96 -8.60
N THR A 94 -1.18 -15.18 -7.48
CA THR A 94 -2.18 -16.24 -7.31
C THR A 94 -3.60 -15.79 -7.66
N ASN A 95 -3.86 -14.48 -7.75
CA ASN A 95 -5.18 -13.89 -8.01
C ASN A 95 -5.05 -12.65 -8.90
#